data_AF-A0A956BEZ9-F1
#
_entry.id   AF-A0A956BEZ9-F1
#
_cell.length_a   1.000
_cell.length_b   1.000
_cell.length_c   1.000
_cell.angle_alpha   90.00
_cell.angle_beta   90.00
_cell.angle_gamma   90.00
#
_symmetry.space_group_name_H-M   'P 1'
#
loop_
_entity.id
_entity.type
_entity.pdbx_description
1 polymer ?
#
loop_
_entity_poly.entity_id
_entity_poly.type
_entity_poly.pdbx_seq_one_letter_code
_entity_poly.pdbx_strand_id
1 'polypeptide(L)'
;MALKRLTNHEIFGLIEEWLGALRPVLADVSSVAHLLPHLEAIHETFLSRPAPPDDEHQRVRKAASALDIQHDATLRTAYELTGALAGYAELREPGAGAALAALREDLWPAGLMHNARTYFEEGSHAVATGKWLAGNPEARATAAAVSLPDGKTLLDLIERWIAIGQELLTVERTSQDLAAARDETPGSNFVDARNQFIRVVEAMRRNLALDVSVSDETRAKLLHRVDTVERNADRKRRERAPDPGANPQVPEPEMDEESVAEGLGETQPTG
;
A
#
# COMPACT_ATOMS: atom_id res chain seq x y z
N MET A 1 15.23 19.32 -5.28
CA MET A 1 14.91 19.30 -3.83
C MET A 1 13.72 18.40 -3.64
N ALA A 2 13.82 17.43 -2.71
CA ALA A 2 12.79 16.40 -2.52
C ALA A 2 11.48 16.98 -1.94
N LEU A 3 11.54 18.10 -1.19
CA LEU A 3 10.37 18.86 -0.74
C LEU A 3 9.35 19.20 -1.85
N LYS A 4 9.81 19.46 -3.09
CA LYS A 4 8.94 19.72 -4.25
C LYS A 4 8.16 18.49 -4.74
N ARG A 5 8.38 17.33 -4.13
CA ARG A 5 7.75 16.04 -4.49
C ARG A 5 6.72 15.60 -3.46
N LEU A 6 6.67 16.27 -2.30
CA LEU A 6 5.67 15.97 -1.28
C LEU A 6 4.28 16.28 -1.80
N THR A 7 3.34 15.40 -1.51
CA THR A 7 1.93 15.64 -1.79
C THR A 7 1.36 16.69 -0.82
N ASN A 8 0.21 17.29 -1.13
CA ASN A 8 -0.40 18.27 -0.23
C ASN A 8 -0.83 17.60 1.09
N HIS A 9 -1.26 16.33 1.05
CA HIS A 9 -1.52 15.56 2.25
C HIS A 9 -0.27 15.36 3.11
N GLU A 10 0.88 15.02 2.50
CA GLU A 10 2.16 14.88 3.20
C GLU A 10 2.60 16.22 3.83
N ILE A 11 2.41 17.35 3.12
CA ILE A 11 2.68 18.70 3.64
C ILE A 11 1.75 19.03 4.81
N PHE A 12 0.45 18.78 4.67
CA PHE A 12 -0.54 19.08 5.70
C PHE A 12 -0.26 18.30 6.99
N GLY A 13 0.04 17.00 6.89
CA GLY A 13 0.35 16.17 8.05
C GLY A 13 1.63 16.58 8.79
N LEU A 14 2.61 17.19 8.10
CA LEU A 14 3.80 17.78 8.73
C LEU A 14 3.42 19.06 9.50
N ILE A 15 2.58 19.90 8.91
CA ILE A 15 2.12 21.14 9.54
C ILE A 15 1.25 20.86 10.77
N GLU A 16 0.35 19.88 10.71
CA GLU A 16 -0.49 19.47 11.84
C GLU A 16 0.34 19.01 13.04
N GLU A 17 1.41 18.26 12.82
CA GLU A 17 2.30 17.83 13.91
C GLU A 17 3.05 19.00 14.51
N TRP A 18 3.55 19.92 13.68
CA TRP A 18 4.22 21.15 14.12
C TRP A 18 3.30 22.10 14.87
N LEU A 19 2.06 22.25 14.45
CA LEU A 19 1.08 23.11 15.12
C LEU A 19 0.34 22.40 16.26
N GLY A 20 0.45 21.07 16.35
CA GLY A 20 -0.06 20.24 17.44
C GLY A 20 1.03 19.86 18.44
N ALA A 21 1.48 18.61 18.36
CA ALA A 21 2.39 18.00 19.35
C ALA A 21 3.74 18.72 19.51
N LEU A 22 4.27 19.30 18.42
CA LEU A 22 5.58 19.97 18.43
C LEU A 22 5.49 21.49 18.58
N ARG A 23 4.29 22.06 18.72
CA ARG A 23 4.10 23.51 18.87
C ARG A 23 4.86 24.09 20.07
N PRO A 24 4.86 23.45 21.27
CA PRO A 24 5.64 23.96 22.40
C PRO A 24 7.15 23.99 22.10
N VAL A 25 7.66 22.95 21.43
CA VAL A 25 9.07 22.84 21.06
C VAL A 25 9.47 23.91 20.06
N LEU A 26 8.63 24.18 19.05
CA LEU A 26 8.86 25.26 18.08
C LEU A 26 8.83 26.65 18.73
N ALA A 27 7.98 26.86 19.72
CA ALA A 27 7.88 28.13 20.43
C ALA A 27 9.09 28.39 21.35
N ASP A 28 9.63 27.35 21.98
CA ASP A 28 10.79 27.46 22.88
C ASP A 28 12.11 27.72 22.13
N VAL A 29 12.21 27.31 20.85
CA VAL A 29 13.42 27.53 20.06
C VAL A 29 13.36 28.89 19.37
N SER A 30 13.97 29.89 20.03
CA SER A 30 13.96 31.30 19.58
C SER A 30 14.35 31.51 18.11
N SER A 31 15.31 30.73 17.59
CA SER A 31 15.78 30.81 16.19
C SER A 31 14.75 30.37 15.15
N VAL A 32 13.69 29.66 15.53
CA VAL A 32 12.61 29.23 14.63
C VAL A 32 11.20 29.62 15.09
N ALA A 33 11.03 30.13 16.32
CA ALA A 33 9.74 30.52 16.86
C ALA A 33 8.98 31.54 15.97
N HIS A 34 9.72 32.44 15.30
CA HIS A 34 9.14 33.41 14.36
C HIS A 34 8.50 32.78 13.11
N LEU A 35 8.72 31.49 12.85
CA LEU A 35 8.13 30.77 11.72
C LEU A 35 6.74 30.22 12.03
N LEU A 36 6.32 30.19 13.30
CA LEU A 36 5.00 29.69 13.72
C LEU A 36 3.83 30.40 13.00
N PRO A 37 3.78 31.74 12.90
CA PRO A 37 2.70 32.41 12.18
C PRO A 37 2.63 32.05 10.70
N HIS A 38 3.78 31.73 10.08
CA HIS A 38 3.81 31.28 8.69
C HIS A 38 3.25 29.86 8.55
N LEU A 39 3.56 28.95 9.49
CA LEU A 39 2.98 27.61 9.52
C LEU A 39 1.46 27.68 9.71
N GLU A 40 0.96 28.55 10.60
CA GLU A 40 -0.47 28.77 10.81
C GLU A 40 -1.16 29.30 9.54
N ALA A 41 -0.58 30.28 8.86
CA ALA A 41 -1.14 30.79 7.60
C ALA A 41 -1.21 29.74 6.49
N ILE A 42 -0.19 28.88 6.39
CA ILE A 42 -0.18 27.75 5.46
C ILE A 42 -1.27 26.74 5.85
N HIS A 43 -1.39 26.43 7.14
CA HIS A 43 -2.40 25.51 7.69
C HIS A 43 -3.83 25.97 7.35
N GLU A 44 -4.15 27.24 7.61
CA GLU A 44 -5.45 27.83 7.27
C GLU A 44 -5.75 27.75 5.77
N THR A 45 -4.73 27.94 4.92
CA THR A 45 -4.90 27.79 3.47
C THR A 45 -5.27 26.34 3.10
N PHE A 46 -4.66 25.35 3.74
CA PHE A 46 -5.03 23.95 3.55
C PHE A 46 -6.41 23.60 4.12
N LEU A 47 -6.81 24.19 5.25
CA LEU A 47 -8.16 24.04 5.82
C LEU A 47 -9.26 24.67 4.97
N SER A 48 -8.96 25.77 4.27
CA SER A 48 -9.89 26.48 3.39
C SER A 48 -10.28 25.69 2.13
N ARG A 49 -9.69 24.51 1.95
CA ARG A 49 -9.92 23.65 0.79
C ARG A 49 -11.35 23.09 0.84
N PRO A 50 -12.20 23.37 -0.17
CA PRO A 50 -13.50 22.72 -0.24
C PRO A 50 -13.31 21.21 -0.35
N ALA A 51 -14.04 20.46 0.47
CA ALA A 51 -14.09 19.01 0.36
C ALA A 51 -14.68 18.64 -1.03
N PRO A 52 -14.02 17.80 -1.83
CA PRO A 52 -14.64 17.24 -3.02
C PRO A 52 -15.85 16.38 -2.62
N PRO A 53 -16.80 16.14 -3.55
CA PRO A 53 -17.90 15.21 -3.30
C PRO A 53 -17.35 13.83 -2.91
N ASP A 54 -17.77 13.36 -1.74
CA ASP A 54 -17.13 12.31 -0.93
C ASP A 54 -17.59 10.89 -1.28
N ASP A 55 -18.35 10.72 -2.38
CA ASP A 55 -19.03 9.46 -2.68
C ASP A 55 -18.04 8.32 -2.97
N GLU A 56 -16.98 8.61 -3.73
CA GLU A 56 -15.99 7.60 -4.11
C GLU A 56 -15.05 7.24 -2.95
N HIS A 57 -14.61 8.22 -2.16
CA HIS A 57 -13.81 7.97 -0.96
C HIS A 57 -14.60 7.20 0.11
N GLN A 58 -15.85 7.58 0.35
CA GLN A 58 -16.72 6.83 1.25
C GLN A 58 -16.97 5.42 0.74
N ARG A 59 -17.18 5.24 -0.57
CA ARG A 59 -17.33 3.91 -1.18
C ARG A 59 -16.09 3.05 -0.96
N VAL A 60 -14.90 3.58 -1.23
CA VAL A 60 -13.61 2.88 -1.05
C VAL A 60 -13.39 2.54 0.43
N ARG A 61 -13.66 3.46 1.35
CA ARG A 61 -13.56 3.21 2.81
C ARG A 61 -14.54 2.13 3.28
N LYS A 62 -15.79 2.18 2.84
CA LYS A 62 -16.80 1.16 3.16
C LYS A 62 -16.40 -0.21 2.61
N ALA A 63 -15.89 -0.25 1.38
CA ALA A 63 -15.38 -1.48 0.78
C ALA A 63 -14.19 -2.04 1.58
N ALA A 64 -13.22 -1.20 1.95
CA ALA A 64 -12.07 -1.60 2.77
C ALA A 64 -12.51 -2.22 4.10
N SER A 65 -13.41 -1.54 4.83
CA SER A 65 -13.90 -2.03 6.12
C SER A 65 -14.68 -3.34 5.99
N ALA A 66 -15.48 -3.52 4.94
CA ALA A 66 -16.21 -4.77 4.72
C ALA A 66 -15.27 -5.93 4.36
N LEU A 67 -14.21 -5.66 3.60
CA LEU A 67 -13.18 -6.64 3.25
C LEU A 67 -12.32 -7.01 4.47
N ASP A 68 -11.93 -6.03 5.28
CA ASP A 68 -11.17 -6.22 6.52
C ASP A 68 -11.88 -7.19 7.48
N ILE A 69 -13.16 -6.94 7.77
CA ILE A 69 -13.98 -7.83 8.60
C ILE A 69 -13.99 -9.26 8.06
N GLN A 70 -14.13 -9.42 6.74
CA GLN A 70 -14.14 -10.74 6.11
C GLN A 70 -12.77 -11.40 6.12
N HIS A 71 -11.70 -10.64 5.86
CA HIS A 71 -10.32 -11.10 5.88
C HIS A 71 -9.96 -11.64 7.27
N ASP A 72 -10.23 -10.85 8.29
CA ASP A 72 -9.99 -11.17 9.70
C ASP A 72 -10.76 -12.40 10.17
N ALA A 73 -12.05 -12.47 9.84
CA ALA A 73 -12.89 -13.60 10.19
C ALA A 73 -12.41 -14.88 9.49
N THR A 74 -12.04 -14.77 8.22
CA THR A 74 -11.54 -15.91 7.44
C THR A 74 -10.19 -16.39 7.97
N LEU A 75 -9.26 -15.47 8.27
CA LEU A 75 -7.98 -15.81 8.88
C LEU A 75 -8.19 -16.55 10.20
N ARG A 76 -8.97 -15.95 11.11
CA ARG A 76 -9.18 -16.51 12.45
C ARG A 76 -9.78 -17.92 12.36
N THR A 77 -10.78 -18.09 11.50
CA THR A 77 -11.42 -19.38 11.26
C THR A 77 -10.42 -20.41 10.73
N ALA A 78 -9.65 -20.06 9.68
CA ALA A 78 -8.70 -20.99 9.08
C ALA A 78 -7.55 -21.34 10.05
N TYR A 79 -7.05 -20.36 10.79
CA TYR A 79 -5.98 -20.53 11.77
C TYR A 79 -6.40 -21.44 12.94
N GLU A 80 -7.57 -21.19 13.51
CA GLU A 80 -8.12 -21.98 14.63
C GLU A 80 -8.49 -23.39 14.18
N LEU A 81 -9.14 -23.54 13.02
CA LEU A 81 -9.54 -24.83 12.48
C LEU A 81 -8.32 -25.71 12.18
N THR A 82 -7.29 -25.16 11.52
CA THR A 82 -6.07 -25.91 11.20
C THR A 82 -5.38 -26.38 12.48
N GLY A 83 -5.29 -25.52 13.49
CA GLY A 83 -4.74 -25.88 14.80
C GLY A 83 -5.53 -26.95 15.54
N ALA A 84 -6.87 -26.85 15.55
CA ALA A 84 -7.74 -27.81 16.19
C ALA A 84 -7.66 -29.19 15.52
N LEU A 85 -7.63 -29.23 14.19
CA LEU A 85 -7.49 -30.48 13.43
C LEU A 85 -6.12 -31.13 13.62
N ALA A 86 -5.05 -30.34 13.64
CA ALA A 86 -3.71 -30.85 13.96
C ALA A 86 -3.68 -31.49 15.36
N GLY A 87 -4.22 -30.80 16.37
CA GLY A 87 -4.30 -31.34 17.74
C GLY A 87 -5.18 -32.59 17.85
N TYR A 88 -6.32 -32.63 17.15
CA TYR A 88 -7.19 -33.80 17.13
C TYR A 88 -6.52 -35.02 16.46
N ALA A 89 -5.82 -34.82 15.35
CA ALA A 89 -5.06 -35.87 14.69
C ALA A 89 -3.95 -36.43 15.61
N GLU A 90 -3.23 -35.55 16.31
CA GLU A 90 -2.19 -35.95 17.27
C GLU A 90 -2.74 -36.80 18.44
N LEU A 91 -3.95 -36.48 18.92
CA LEU A 91 -4.63 -37.30 19.95
C LEU A 91 -5.01 -38.69 19.44
N ARG A 92 -5.23 -38.84 18.13
CA ARG A 92 -5.61 -40.11 17.49
C ARG A 92 -4.40 -41.00 17.23
N GLU A 93 -3.32 -40.40 16.76
CA GLU A 93 -2.08 -41.07 16.39
C GLU A 93 -0.91 -40.08 16.52
N PRO A 94 0.13 -40.39 17.31
CA PRO A 94 1.29 -39.52 17.45
C PRO A 94 1.94 -39.21 16.09
N GLY A 95 2.16 -37.93 15.80
CA GLY A 95 2.72 -37.42 14.55
C GLY A 95 1.72 -37.18 13.43
N ALA A 96 0.46 -37.64 13.54
CA ALA A 96 -0.53 -37.47 12.48
C ALA A 96 -0.96 -36.00 12.29
N GLY A 97 -0.77 -35.14 13.29
CA GLY A 97 -1.06 -33.71 13.21
C GLY A 97 0.06 -32.86 12.58
N ALA A 98 1.25 -33.43 12.37
CA ALA A 98 2.46 -32.67 12.05
C ALA A 98 2.34 -31.86 10.76
N ALA A 99 1.76 -32.44 9.70
CA ALA A 99 1.60 -31.76 8.42
C ALA A 99 0.66 -30.54 8.50
N LEU A 100 -0.44 -30.64 9.26
CA LEU A 100 -1.36 -29.53 9.49
C LEU A 100 -0.75 -28.45 10.38
N ALA A 101 0.02 -28.86 11.39
CA ALA A 101 0.75 -27.92 12.24
C ALA A 101 1.80 -27.13 11.43
N ALA A 102 2.58 -27.82 10.58
CA ALA A 102 3.56 -27.18 9.69
C ALA A 102 2.87 -26.23 8.70
N LEU A 103 1.78 -26.67 8.06
CA LEU A 103 1.00 -25.84 7.16
C LEU A 103 0.52 -24.54 7.84
N ARG A 104 0.05 -24.61 9.10
CA ARG A 104 -0.39 -23.43 9.85
C ARG A 104 0.75 -22.43 10.08
N GLU A 105 1.92 -22.91 10.49
CA GLU A 105 3.09 -22.07 10.75
C GLU A 105 3.65 -21.45 9.46
N ASP A 106 3.64 -22.18 8.35
CA ASP A 106 4.09 -21.67 7.05
C ASP A 106 3.14 -20.59 6.49
N LEU A 107 1.82 -20.79 6.66
CA LEU A 107 0.82 -19.82 6.21
C LEU A 107 0.82 -18.55 7.08
N TRP A 108 0.94 -18.71 8.40
CA TRP A 108 0.76 -17.63 9.39
C TRP A 108 1.81 -17.69 10.51
N PRO A 109 3.08 -17.37 10.21
CA PRO A 109 4.18 -17.48 11.18
C PRO A 109 4.06 -16.49 12.35
N ALA A 110 3.29 -15.41 12.19
CA ALA A 110 2.96 -14.49 13.28
C ALA A 110 1.62 -14.81 13.95
N GLY A 111 0.99 -15.93 13.60
CA GLY A 111 -0.34 -16.31 14.05
C GLY A 111 -1.41 -15.24 13.77
N LEU A 112 -2.29 -14.98 14.72
CA LEU A 112 -3.35 -13.97 14.56
C LEU A 112 -2.85 -12.52 14.54
N MET A 113 -1.56 -12.26 14.79
CA MET A 113 -1.00 -10.90 14.67
C MET A 113 -0.95 -10.40 13.23
N HIS A 114 -1.25 -11.25 12.25
CA HIS A 114 -1.44 -10.82 10.87
C HIS A 114 -2.60 -9.83 10.68
N ASN A 115 -3.62 -9.85 11.55
CA ASN A 115 -4.77 -8.90 11.53
C ASN A 115 -4.45 -7.52 12.11
N ALA A 116 -3.27 -7.34 12.70
CA ALA A 116 -2.86 -6.05 13.28
C ALA A 116 -2.00 -5.23 12.31
N ARG A 117 -1.91 -5.66 11.05
CA ARG A 117 -1.02 -5.07 10.05
C ARG A 117 -1.78 -4.02 9.23
N THR A 118 -1.03 -3.27 8.44
CA THR A 118 -1.66 -2.37 7.45
C THR A 118 -2.26 -3.19 6.31
N TYR A 119 -3.33 -2.69 5.65
CA TYR A 119 -3.95 -3.38 4.51
C TYR A 119 -2.95 -3.70 3.38
N PHE A 120 -1.94 -2.85 3.20
CA PHE A 120 -0.85 -3.12 2.27
C PHE A 120 -0.03 -4.36 2.67
N GLU A 121 0.34 -4.47 3.95
CA GLU A 121 1.11 -5.60 4.47
C GLU A 121 0.28 -6.90 4.48
N GLU A 122 -1.00 -6.82 4.83
CA GLU A 122 -1.93 -7.96 4.79
C GLU A 122 -2.10 -8.47 3.36
N GLY A 123 -2.43 -7.58 2.43
CA GLY A 123 -2.57 -7.95 1.02
C GLY A 123 -1.27 -8.44 0.39
N SER A 124 -0.13 -7.87 0.77
CA SER A 124 1.18 -8.34 0.32
C SER A 124 1.50 -9.74 0.86
N HIS A 125 1.16 -10.02 2.13
CA HIS A 125 1.29 -11.34 2.73
C HIS A 125 0.41 -12.35 2.01
N ALA A 126 -0.87 -12.04 1.80
CA ALA A 126 -1.81 -12.89 1.06
C ALA A 126 -1.29 -13.25 -0.36
N VAL A 127 -0.74 -12.28 -1.09
CA VAL A 127 -0.12 -12.50 -2.42
C VAL A 127 1.10 -13.42 -2.31
N ALA A 128 1.98 -13.20 -1.33
CA ALA A 128 3.15 -14.03 -1.10
C ALA A 128 2.74 -15.48 -0.75
N THR A 129 1.73 -15.65 0.10
CA THR A 129 1.18 -16.96 0.47
C THR A 129 0.58 -17.68 -0.74
N GLY A 130 -0.16 -16.97 -1.61
CA GLY A 130 -0.68 -17.55 -2.84
C GLY A 130 0.42 -18.07 -3.78
N LYS A 131 1.51 -17.31 -3.94
CA LYS A 131 2.68 -17.76 -4.72
C LYS A 131 3.38 -18.96 -4.07
N TRP A 132 3.52 -18.94 -2.75
CA TRP A 132 4.11 -20.04 -2.00
C TRP A 132 3.27 -21.32 -2.16
N LEU A 133 1.94 -21.27 -2.00
CA LEU A 133 1.07 -22.42 -2.20
C LEU A 133 1.15 -22.99 -3.62
N ALA A 134 1.25 -22.14 -4.64
CA ALA A 134 1.43 -22.58 -6.02
C ALA A 134 2.77 -23.34 -6.22
N GLY A 135 3.81 -22.97 -5.49
CA GLY A 135 5.11 -23.64 -5.50
C GLY A 135 5.22 -24.86 -4.55
N ASN A 136 4.23 -25.10 -3.69
CA ASN A 136 4.25 -26.15 -2.66
C ASN A 136 3.03 -27.08 -2.80
N PRO A 137 3.06 -28.03 -3.77
CA PRO A 137 1.92 -28.91 -4.05
C PRO A 137 1.54 -29.81 -2.87
N GLU A 138 2.50 -30.21 -2.02
CA GLU A 138 2.22 -31.00 -0.82
C GLU A 138 1.37 -30.21 0.19
N ALA A 139 1.75 -28.96 0.47
CA ALA A 139 0.97 -28.06 1.34
C ALA A 139 -0.46 -27.85 0.80
N ARG A 140 -0.58 -27.67 -0.53
CA ARG A 140 -1.87 -27.57 -1.21
C ARG A 140 -2.70 -28.85 -1.06
N ALA A 141 -2.08 -30.02 -1.19
CA ALA A 141 -2.74 -31.31 -1.01
C ALA A 141 -3.18 -31.53 0.44
N THR A 142 -2.34 -31.15 1.42
CA THR A 142 -2.70 -31.18 2.85
C THR A 142 -3.92 -30.32 3.13
N ALA A 143 -3.96 -29.09 2.60
CA ALA A 143 -5.12 -28.21 2.73
C ALA A 143 -6.37 -28.77 2.02
N ALA A 144 -6.21 -29.38 0.84
CA ALA A 144 -7.33 -29.94 0.07
C ALA A 144 -7.92 -31.22 0.70
N ALA A 145 -7.13 -31.97 1.47
CA ALA A 145 -7.57 -33.20 2.12
C ALA A 145 -8.57 -32.96 3.28
N VAL A 146 -8.63 -31.73 3.80
CA VAL A 146 -9.54 -31.36 4.89
C VAL A 146 -10.86 -30.87 4.31
N SER A 147 -11.91 -31.68 4.45
CA SER A 147 -13.29 -31.30 4.05
C SER A 147 -14.00 -30.51 5.15
N LEU A 148 -14.79 -29.52 4.72
CA LEU A 148 -15.66 -28.69 5.53
C LEU A 148 -17.13 -29.12 5.39
N PRO A 149 -18.02 -28.79 6.34
CA PRO A 149 -19.42 -29.24 6.33
C PRO A 149 -20.25 -28.78 5.12
N ASP A 150 -19.86 -27.70 4.46
CA ASP A 150 -20.52 -27.14 3.27
C ASP A 150 -20.03 -27.75 1.95
N GLY A 151 -19.20 -28.79 2.02
CA GLY A 151 -18.60 -29.44 0.85
C GLY A 151 -17.38 -28.71 0.28
N LYS A 152 -16.93 -27.64 0.93
CA LYS A 152 -15.66 -26.98 0.63
C LYS A 152 -14.49 -27.66 1.35
N THR A 153 -13.29 -27.20 1.06
CA THR A 153 -12.06 -27.66 1.70
C THR A 153 -11.40 -26.55 2.51
N LEU A 154 -10.45 -26.91 3.38
CA LEU A 154 -9.58 -25.91 4.02
C LEU A 154 -8.81 -25.10 2.96
N LEU A 155 -8.44 -25.72 1.83
CA LEU A 155 -7.84 -25.02 0.71
C LEU A 155 -8.76 -23.92 0.14
N ASP A 156 -10.05 -24.20 -0.07
CA ASP A 156 -11.01 -23.19 -0.52
C ASP A 156 -11.09 -22.00 0.44
N LEU A 157 -11.02 -22.26 1.76
CA LEU A 157 -11.04 -21.22 2.78
C LEU A 157 -9.76 -20.35 2.75
N ILE A 158 -8.60 -20.98 2.56
CA ILE A 158 -7.32 -20.28 2.41
C ILE A 158 -7.28 -19.47 1.11
N GLU A 159 -7.75 -20.05 0.00
CA GLU A 159 -7.83 -19.34 -1.29
C GLU A 159 -8.79 -18.15 -1.22
N ARG A 160 -9.91 -18.28 -0.49
CA ARG A 160 -10.80 -17.15 -0.19
C ARG A 160 -10.09 -16.06 0.61
N TRP A 161 -9.36 -16.42 1.67
CA TRP A 161 -8.58 -15.46 2.45
C TRP A 161 -7.55 -14.71 1.57
N ILE A 162 -6.86 -15.44 0.69
CA ILE A 162 -5.91 -14.85 -0.27
C ILE A 162 -6.61 -13.88 -1.21
N ALA A 163 -7.76 -14.25 -1.78
CA ALA A 163 -8.53 -13.40 -2.69
C ALA A 163 -8.97 -12.09 -2.01
N ILE A 164 -9.48 -12.16 -0.78
CA ILE A 164 -9.87 -10.97 0.00
C ILE A 164 -8.64 -10.07 0.25
N GLY A 165 -7.48 -10.65 0.59
CA GLY A 165 -6.24 -9.88 0.77
C GLY A 165 -5.78 -9.16 -0.51
N GLN A 166 -5.96 -9.77 -1.69
CA GLN A 166 -5.69 -9.12 -2.98
C GLN A 166 -6.65 -7.97 -3.27
N GLU A 167 -7.92 -8.13 -2.91
CA GLU A 167 -8.91 -7.05 -3.00
C GLU A 167 -8.58 -5.91 -2.05
N LEU A 168 -8.19 -6.19 -0.80
CA LEU A 168 -7.71 -5.18 0.16
C LEU A 168 -6.54 -4.37 -0.41
N LEU A 169 -5.56 -5.03 -1.03
CA LEU A 169 -4.43 -4.35 -1.69
C LEU A 169 -4.88 -3.42 -2.82
N THR A 170 -5.90 -3.83 -3.58
CA THR A 170 -6.47 -3.04 -4.69
C THR A 170 -7.22 -1.82 -4.17
N VAL A 171 -8.00 -1.98 -3.10
CA VAL A 171 -8.73 -0.90 -2.46
C VAL A 171 -7.78 0.09 -1.79
N GLU A 172 -6.70 -0.39 -1.16
CA GLU A 172 -5.65 0.45 -0.58
C GLU A 172 -4.95 1.29 -1.66
N ARG A 173 -4.59 0.68 -2.80
CA ARG A 173 -4.02 1.42 -3.95
C ARG A 173 -4.98 2.48 -4.48
N THR A 174 -6.25 2.12 -4.68
CA THR A 174 -7.28 3.07 -5.10
C THR A 174 -7.42 4.22 -4.10
N SER A 175 -7.38 3.95 -2.80
CA SER A 175 -7.41 4.97 -1.74
C SER A 175 -6.23 5.93 -1.84
N GLN A 176 -5.02 5.39 -2.06
CA GLN A 176 -3.79 6.18 -2.25
C GLN A 176 -3.84 7.01 -3.55
N ASP A 177 -4.34 6.45 -4.63
CA ASP A 177 -4.48 7.15 -5.92
C ASP A 177 -5.52 8.26 -5.85
N LEU A 178 -6.66 8.04 -5.17
CA LEU A 178 -7.64 9.09 -4.91
C LEU A 178 -7.06 10.20 -4.02
N ALA A 179 -6.27 9.84 -3.00
CA ALA A 179 -5.56 10.82 -2.19
C ALA A 179 -4.54 11.63 -3.02
N ALA A 180 -3.83 10.99 -3.96
CA ALA A 180 -2.90 11.65 -4.86
C ALA A 180 -3.60 12.53 -5.90
N ALA A 181 -4.71 12.07 -6.48
CA ALA A 181 -5.52 12.81 -7.45
C ALA A 181 -6.15 14.06 -6.84
N ARG A 182 -6.52 14.01 -5.54
CA ARG A 182 -6.85 15.23 -4.80
C ARG A 182 -5.69 16.22 -4.86
N ASP A 183 -4.45 15.78 -4.76
CA ASP A 183 -3.32 16.70 -4.67
C ASP A 183 -2.96 17.39 -6.00
N GLU A 184 -3.55 16.97 -7.14
CA GLU A 184 -3.19 17.44 -8.49
C GLU A 184 -3.98 18.64 -9.04
N THR A 185 -5.06 19.11 -8.38
CA THR A 185 -5.73 20.37 -8.79
C THR A 185 -5.63 21.46 -7.72
N PRO A 186 -4.45 22.07 -7.50
CA PRO A 186 -4.31 23.19 -6.60
C PRO A 186 -4.77 24.48 -7.28
N GLY A 187 -5.74 25.20 -6.69
CA GLY A 187 -5.92 26.62 -6.97
C GLY A 187 -4.61 27.39 -6.68
N SER A 188 -4.42 28.58 -7.28
CA SER A 188 -3.18 29.39 -7.14
C SER A 188 -2.70 29.51 -5.69
N ASN A 189 -3.62 29.67 -4.75
CA ASN A 189 -3.35 29.80 -3.31
C ASN A 189 -2.63 28.58 -2.72
N PHE A 190 -2.87 27.37 -3.23
CA PHE A 190 -2.23 26.14 -2.74
C PHE A 190 -0.81 25.98 -3.26
N VAL A 191 -0.55 26.40 -4.50
CA VAL A 191 0.82 26.44 -5.05
C VAL A 191 1.66 27.43 -4.24
N ASP A 192 1.10 28.58 -3.89
CA ASP A 192 1.77 29.59 -3.07
C ASP A 192 2.01 29.10 -1.64
N ALA A 193 1.01 28.48 -1.01
CA ALA A 193 1.14 27.87 0.31
C ALA A 193 2.21 26.78 0.34
N ARG A 194 2.27 25.93 -0.70
CA ARG A 194 3.31 24.91 -0.86
C ARG A 194 4.70 25.53 -1.01
N ASN A 195 4.85 26.57 -1.83
CA ASN A 195 6.11 27.27 -1.96
C ASN A 195 6.53 27.95 -0.66
N GLN A 196 5.57 28.49 0.09
CA GLN A 196 5.80 29.08 1.41
C GLN A 196 6.25 28.03 2.43
N PHE A 197 5.62 26.85 2.42
CA PHE A 197 6.04 25.70 3.24
C PHE A 197 7.50 25.34 2.95
N ILE A 198 7.89 25.17 1.68
CA ILE A 198 9.27 24.85 1.30
C ILE A 198 10.24 25.90 1.88
N ARG A 199 9.91 27.18 1.77
CA ARG A 199 10.72 28.28 2.33
C ARG A 199 10.83 28.20 3.86
N VAL A 200 9.74 27.86 4.55
CA VAL A 200 9.73 27.68 6.01
C VAL A 200 10.63 26.53 6.42
N VAL A 201 10.53 25.37 5.77
CA VAL A 201 11.38 24.20 6.07
C VAL A 201 12.85 24.50 5.85
N GLU A 202 13.19 25.19 4.76
CA GLU A 202 14.57 25.62 4.51
C GLU A 202 15.07 26.64 5.54
N ALA A 203 14.21 27.57 5.97
CA ALA A 203 14.54 28.53 7.03
C ALA A 203 14.76 27.81 8.37
N MET A 204 13.91 26.84 8.73
CA MET A 204 14.08 26.01 9.92
C MET A 204 15.42 25.28 9.89
N ARG A 205 15.73 24.58 8.79
CA ARG A 205 17.02 23.87 8.63
C ARG A 205 18.22 24.80 8.81
N ARG A 206 18.20 25.97 8.17
CA ARG A 206 19.28 26.96 8.27
C ARG A 206 19.43 27.50 9.70
N ASN A 207 18.33 27.92 10.31
CA ASN A 207 18.37 28.54 11.64
C ASN A 207 18.78 27.54 12.72
N LEU A 208 18.26 26.30 12.67
CA LEU A 208 18.64 25.23 13.59
C LEU A 208 20.10 24.79 13.43
N ALA A 209 20.64 24.82 12.20
CA ALA A 209 22.04 24.50 11.95
C ALA A 209 22.99 25.56 12.51
N LEU A 210 22.58 26.84 12.51
CA LEU A 210 23.37 27.97 13.01
C LEU A 210 23.22 28.18 14.52
N ASP A 211 22.12 27.71 15.12
CA ASP A 211 21.84 27.88 16.54
C ASP A 211 22.51 26.76 17.37
N VAL A 212 23.71 27.07 17.87
CA VAL A 212 24.50 26.17 18.74
C VAL A 212 23.86 25.88 20.09
N SER A 213 22.84 26.65 20.50
CA SER A 213 22.12 26.42 21.76
C SER A 213 21.08 25.29 21.67
N VAL A 214 20.69 24.91 20.45
CA VAL A 214 19.69 23.87 20.23
C VAL A 214 20.36 22.50 20.16
N SER A 215 19.96 21.61 21.09
CA SER A 215 20.45 20.23 21.13
C SER A 215 20.14 19.45 19.85
N ASP A 216 20.99 18.47 19.52
CA ASP A 216 20.75 17.57 18.39
C ASP A 216 19.44 16.78 18.54
N GLU A 217 19.03 16.46 19.77
CA GLU A 217 17.75 15.82 20.05
C GLU A 217 16.57 16.71 19.66
N THR A 218 16.61 18.01 20.01
CA THR A 218 15.58 18.97 19.62
C THR A 218 15.54 19.17 18.10
N ARG A 219 16.70 19.23 17.45
CA ARG A 219 16.78 19.31 15.97
C ARG A 219 16.16 18.07 15.32
N ALA A 220 16.50 16.88 15.83
CA ALA A 220 15.94 15.63 15.35
C ALA A 220 14.42 15.58 15.55
N LYS A 221 13.90 15.97 16.72
CA LYS A 221 12.45 16.03 16.98
C LYS A 221 11.71 16.91 15.95
N LEU A 222 12.28 18.05 15.58
CA LEU A 222 11.65 18.99 14.66
C LEU A 222 11.77 18.57 13.18
N LEU A 223 12.86 17.93 12.77
CA LEU A 223 13.18 17.68 11.35
C LEU A 223 13.06 16.20 10.92
N HIS A 224 13.06 15.25 11.86
CA HIS A 224 13.12 13.82 11.53
C HIS A 224 12.00 13.37 10.58
N ARG A 225 10.75 13.84 10.82
CA ARG A 225 9.64 13.45 9.95
C ARG A 225 9.74 14.07 8.56
N VAL A 226 10.20 15.33 8.45
CA VAL A 226 10.49 15.96 7.15
C VAL A 226 11.50 15.12 6.38
N ASP A 227 12.61 14.75 7.02
CA ASP A 227 13.67 13.95 6.41
C ASP A 227 13.16 12.57 5.96
N THR A 228 12.30 11.94 6.76
CA THR A 228 11.71 10.64 6.45
C THR A 228 10.73 10.72 5.29
N VAL A 229 9.87 11.74 5.24
CA VAL A 229 8.94 11.95 4.13
C VAL A 229 9.69 12.28 2.84
N GLU A 230 10.73 13.11 2.89
CA GLU A 230 11.59 13.39 1.72
C GLU A 230 12.29 12.12 1.20
N ARG A 231 12.86 11.29 2.09
CA ARG A 231 13.48 10.01 1.71
C ARG A 231 12.48 9.07 1.02
N ASN A 232 11.25 9.00 1.53
CA ASN A 232 10.18 8.20 0.94
C ASN A 232 9.75 8.75 -0.44
N ALA A 233 9.60 10.07 -0.58
CA ALA A 233 9.28 10.70 -1.86
C ALA A 233 10.36 10.47 -2.93
N ASP A 234 11.64 10.49 -2.53
CA ASP A 234 12.76 10.16 -3.41
C ASP A 234 12.80 8.68 -3.80
N ARG A 235 12.46 7.76 -2.89
CA ARG A 235 12.34 6.33 -3.17
C ARG A 235 11.23 6.05 -4.18
N LYS A 236 10.03 6.60 -3.97
CA LYS A 236 8.88 6.48 -4.89
C LYS A 236 9.25 6.89 -6.33
N ARG A 237 10.09 7.91 -6.50
CA ARG A 237 10.57 8.34 -7.83
C ARG A 237 11.49 7.31 -8.48
N ARG A 238 12.39 6.69 -7.72
CA ARG A 238 13.31 5.67 -8.25
C ARG A 238 12.57 4.43 -8.71
N GLU A 239 11.50 4.06 -7.99
CA GLU A 239 10.63 2.93 -8.32
C GLU A 239 9.70 3.21 -9.52
N ARG A 240 9.30 4.48 -9.73
CA ARG A 240 8.45 4.90 -10.87
C ARG A 240 9.22 5.37 -12.10
N ALA A 241 10.55 5.45 -12.06
CA ALA A 241 11.34 5.80 -13.23
C ALA A 241 11.38 4.57 -14.17
N PRO A 242 10.93 4.69 -15.43
CA PRO A 242 11.17 3.65 -16.42
C PRO A 242 12.68 3.46 -16.58
N ASP A 243 13.12 2.21 -16.67
CA ASP A 243 14.50 1.88 -17.02
C ASP A 243 14.83 2.54 -18.38
N PRO A 244 15.83 3.43 -18.47
CA PRO A 244 16.22 4.05 -19.74
C PRO A 244 16.71 3.02 -20.77
N GLY A 245 16.91 1.76 -20.38
CA GLY A 245 17.35 0.67 -21.24
C GLY A 245 16.27 -0.30 -21.73
N ALA A 246 15.00 -0.14 -21.34
CA ALA A 246 13.93 -1.02 -21.81
C ALA A 246 13.52 -0.65 -23.24
N ASN A 247 14.28 -1.18 -24.21
CA ASN A 247 13.95 -1.12 -25.63
C ASN A 247 12.56 -1.74 -25.84
N PRO A 248 11.56 -1.02 -26.38
CA PRO A 248 10.27 -1.62 -26.68
C PRO A 248 10.48 -2.61 -27.83
N GLN A 249 10.53 -3.90 -27.50
CA GLN A 249 10.35 -4.95 -28.49
C GLN A 249 8.95 -4.79 -29.07
N VAL A 250 8.90 -4.19 -30.25
CA VAL A 250 7.76 -4.29 -31.16
C VAL A 250 7.55 -5.79 -31.40
N PRO A 251 6.38 -6.36 -31.08
CA PRO A 251 6.08 -7.74 -31.46
C PRO A 251 6.12 -7.81 -32.99
N GLU A 252 7.00 -8.66 -33.53
CA GLU A 252 6.96 -9.02 -34.95
C GLU A 252 5.56 -9.62 -35.25
N PRO A 253 4.87 -9.17 -36.31
CA PRO A 253 3.62 -9.79 -36.70
C PRO A 253 3.89 -11.23 -37.15
N GLU A 254 3.27 -12.18 -36.45
CA GLU A 254 3.18 -13.58 -36.88
C GLU A 254 2.57 -13.61 -38.28
N MET A 255 3.36 -14.05 -39.26
CA MET A 255 2.85 -14.40 -40.58
C MET A 255 2.14 -15.74 -40.46
N ASP A 256 0.81 -15.73 -40.55
CA ASP A 256 -0.01 -16.92 -40.73
C ASP A 256 0.34 -17.58 -42.07
N GLU A 257 1.26 -18.55 -42.03
CA GLU A 257 1.46 -19.54 -43.10
C GLU A 257 0.41 -20.64 -43.00
N GLU A 258 -0.86 -20.38 -43.38
CA GLU A 258 -1.77 -21.47 -43.76
C GLU A 258 -2.94 -20.99 -44.63
N SER A 259 -2.73 -20.95 -45.95
CA SER A 259 -3.80 -20.95 -46.95
C SER A 259 -3.21 -21.21 -48.34
N VAL A 260 -2.87 -22.46 -48.62
CA VAL A 260 -2.69 -22.95 -50.00
C VAL A 260 -3.71 -24.06 -50.24
N ALA A 261 -4.32 -23.96 -51.42
CA ALA A 261 -5.17 -24.94 -52.11
C ALA A 261 -6.68 -24.84 -51.82
N GLU A 262 -7.44 -24.26 -52.76
CA GLU A 262 -8.01 -24.99 -53.91
C GLU A 262 -8.96 -24.07 -54.70
N GLY A 263 -8.93 -24.16 -56.04
CA GLY A 263 -9.99 -23.56 -56.87
C GLY A 263 -9.59 -23.11 -58.27
N LEU A 264 -9.13 -24.05 -59.11
CA LEU A 264 -9.05 -23.91 -60.56
C LEU A 264 -10.43 -23.57 -61.17
N GLY A 265 -10.49 -22.67 -62.15
CA GLY A 265 -11.69 -22.51 -62.98
C GLY A 265 -11.74 -21.24 -63.84
N GLU A 266 -11.36 -21.38 -65.11
CA GLU A 266 -11.43 -20.39 -66.18
C GLU A 266 -12.86 -19.83 -66.42
N THR A 267 -12.96 -18.57 -66.87
CA THR A 267 -13.53 -18.21 -68.20
C THR A 267 -13.52 -16.69 -68.44
N GLN A 268 -13.38 -16.33 -69.73
CA GLN A 268 -13.15 -15.00 -70.31
C GLN A 268 -14.32 -13.99 -70.18
N PRO A 269 -14.05 -12.68 -70.36
CA PRO A 269 -15.09 -11.66 -70.54
C PRO A 269 -15.62 -11.62 -71.97
N THR A 270 -16.95 -11.55 -72.11
CA THR A 270 -17.65 -11.05 -73.29
C THR A 270 -17.72 -9.53 -73.24
N GLY A 271 -17.30 -8.84 -74.31
CA GLY A 271 -17.50 -7.40 -74.51
C GLY A 271 -16.43 -6.77 -75.36
#